data_AF-A0A2J7QAT9-F1
#
_entry.id   AF-A0A2J7QAT9-F1
#
_cell.length_a   1.000
_cell.length_b   1.000
_cell.length_c   1.000
_cell.angle_alpha   90.00
_cell.angle_beta   90.00
_cell.angle_gamma   90.00
#
_symmetry.space_group_name_H-M   'P 1'
#
loop_
_entity.id
_entity.type
_entity.pdbx_description
1 polymer ?
#
loop_
_entity_poly.entity_id
_entity_poly.type
_entity_poly.pdbx_seq_one_letter_code
_entity_poly.pdbx_strand_id
1 'polypeptide(L)'
;MCTRKKLCNIRGFSEAKVDKIKEACAKVDTGIFLTALQVSDQRKQVFRLSTGSQELDKLLGGGIESMAITEVFGEFRTGKTQLSHTLCVSAQMPGENDYMGGKVIFLDTEHTLWSKPRLNRQAWLFDDDDDDDDGGGGDDDDDDDDDDDDDDDDVDDG
;
A
#
# COMPACT_ATOMS: atom_id res chain seq x y z
N MET A 1 3.17 -20.11 -8.37
CA MET A 1 3.54 -21.53 -8.67
C MET A 1 4.87 -21.57 -9.43
N CYS A 2 5.92 -22.22 -8.90
CA CYS A 2 7.20 -22.34 -9.60
C CYS A 2 7.21 -23.56 -10.53
N THR A 3 7.58 -23.36 -11.81
CA THR A 3 7.60 -24.46 -12.79
C THR A 3 8.74 -25.45 -12.51
N ARG A 4 8.56 -26.72 -12.89
CA ARG A 4 9.61 -27.75 -12.75
C ARG A 4 10.91 -27.32 -13.44
N LYS A 5 10.79 -26.77 -14.66
CA LYS A 5 11.91 -26.28 -15.48
C LYS A 5 12.74 -25.21 -14.75
N LYS A 6 12.08 -24.25 -14.09
CA LYS A 6 12.79 -23.21 -13.30
C LYS A 6 13.59 -23.83 -12.14
N LEU A 7 13.03 -24.83 -11.45
CA LEU A 7 13.71 -25.49 -10.34
C LEU A 7 14.90 -26.34 -10.78
N CYS A 8 14.79 -27.05 -11.92
CA CYS A 8 15.88 -27.85 -12.47
C CYS A 8 17.07 -26.99 -12.96
N ASN A 9 16.84 -25.72 -13.28
CA ASN A 9 17.91 -24.80 -13.67
C ASN A 9 18.77 -24.33 -12.48
N ILE A 10 18.36 -24.61 -11.25
CA ILE A 10 19.12 -24.26 -10.04
C ILE A 10 20.26 -25.25 -9.87
N ARG A 11 21.51 -24.76 -9.78
CA ARG A 11 22.67 -25.62 -9.54
C ARG A 11 22.48 -26.44 -8.27
N GLY A 12 22.72 -27.75 -8.35
CA GLY A 12 22.56 -28.68 -7.23
C GLY A 12 21.17 -29.33 -7.10
N PHE A 13 20.20 -28.91 -7.91
CA PHE A 13 18.87 -29.51 -8.00
C PHE A 13 18.81 -30.49 -9.18
N SER A 14 18.83 -31.80 -8.87
CA SER A 14 18.53 -32.83 -9.86
C SER A 14 17.02 -32.99 -10.03
N GLU A 15 16.58 -33.56 -11.15
CA GLU A 15 15.16 -33.81 -11.41
C GLU A 15 14.49 -34.62 -10.29
N ALA A 16 15.16 -35.69 -9.83
CA ALA A 16 14.68 -36.51 -8.73
C ALA A 16 14.52 -35.74 -7.40
N LYS A 17 15.35 -34.72 -7.14
CA LYS A 17 15.18 -33.85 -5.96
C LYS A 17 13.99 -32.92 -6.14
N VAL A 18 13.85 -32.29 -7.32
CA VAL A 18 12.72 -31.40 -7.64
C VAL A 18 11.39 -32.14 -7.49
N ASP A 19 11.34 -33.41 -7.90
CA ASP A 19 10.14 -34.23 -7.78
C ASP A 19 9.77 -34.52 -6.33
N LYS A 20 10.75 -34.91 -5.51
CA LYS A 20 10.51 -35.11 -4.07
C LYS A 20 10.00 -33.85 -3.39
N ILE A 21 10.54 -32.67 -3.75
CA ILE A 21 10.08 -31.38 -3.21
C ILE A 21 8.64 -31.12 -3.62
N LYS A 22 8.31 -31.30 -4.91
CA LYS A 22 6.95 -31.08 -5.41
C LYS A 22 5.94 -32.04 -4.80
N GLU A 23 6.31 -33.31 -4.62
CA GLU A 23 5.47 -34.30 -3.96
C GLU A 23 5.22 -33.94 -2.49
N ALA A 24 6.24 -33.44 -1.79
CA ALA A 24 6.08 -32.94 -0.42
C ALA A 24 5.15 -31.72 -0.37
N CYS A 25 5.31 -30.75 -1.27
CA CYS A 25 4.42 -29.58 -1.35
C CYS A 25 2.96 -29.99 -1.63
N ALA A 26 2.74 -30.96 -2.52
CA ALA A 26 1.40 -31.47 -2.84
C ALA A 26 0.70 -32.16 -1.66
N LYS A 27 1.44 -32.61 -0.64
CA LYS A 27 0.87 -33.16 0.59
C LYS A 27 0.44 -32.08 1.58
N VAL A 28 1.01 -30.88 1.48
CA VAL A 28 0.68 -29.72 2.32
C VAL A 28 -0.46 -28.91 1.69
N ASP A 29 -0.44 -28.76 0.37
CA ASP A 29 -1.47 -28.04 -0.38
C ASP A 29 -2.41 -29.02 -1.07
N THR A 30 -3.53 -29.32 -0.42
CA THR A 30 -4.50 -30.34 -0.86
C THR A 30 -5.55 -29.80 -1.85
N GLY A 31 -5.47 -28.54 -2.25
CA GLY A 31 -6.51 -27.86 -3.02
C GLY A 31 -6.37 -28.01 -4.54
N ILE A 32 -6.77 -29.15 -5.11
CA ILE A 32 -6.85 -29.30 -6.58
C ILE A 32 -8.22 -28.88 -7.11
N PHE A 33 -9.30 -29.19 -6.37
CA PHE A 33 -10.66 -28.78 -6.71
C PHE A 33 -11.36 -28.23 -5.48
N LEU A 34 -11.95 -27.05 -5.63
CA LEU A 34 -12.73 -26.38 -4.60
C LEU A 34 -14.13 -26.07 -5.15
N THR A 35 -15.14 -26.25 -4.31
CA THR A 35 -16.50 -25.79 -4.60
C THR A 35 -16.57 -24.26 -4.55
N ALA A 36 -17.57 -23.68 -5.22
CA ALA A 36 -17.78 -22.23 -5.17
C ALA A 36 -17.98 -21.71 -3.73
N LEU A 37 -18.62 -22.50 -2.85
CA LEU A 37 -18.80 -22.17 -1.44
C LEU A 37 -17.45 -22.09 -0.71
N GLN A 38 -16.56 -23.07 -0.91
CA GLN A 38 -15.23 -23.06 -0.29
C GLN A 38 -14.40 -21.87 -0.76
N VAL A 39 -14.46 -21.52 -2.05
CA VAL A 39 -13.78 -20.33 -2.58
C VAL A 39 -14.38 -19.06 -1.96
N SER A 40 -15.70 -18.98 -1.81
CA SER A 40 -16.37 -17.86 -1.16
C SER A 40 -15.96 -17.71 0.31
N ASP A 41 -15.80 -18.81 1.04
CA ASP A 41 -15.33 -18.79 2.43
C ASP A 41 -13.87 -18.34 2.53
N GLN A 42 -13.00 -18.79 1.63
CA GLN A 42 -11.61 -18.30 1.56
C GLN A 42 -11.55 -16.79 1.28
N ARG A 43 -12.43 -16.27 0.42
CA ARG A 43 -12.48 -14.82 0.11
C ARG A 43 -12.89 -13.95 1.29
N LYS A 44 -13.42 -14.50 2.39
CA LYS A 44 -13.65 -13.74 3.63
C LYS A 44 -12.36 -13.22 4.25
N GLN A 45 -11.21 -13.80 3.89
CA GLN A 45 -9.88 -13.33 4.31
C GLN A 45 -9.38 -12.12 3.51
N VAL A 46 -10.13 -11.68 2.49
CA VAL A 46 -9.77 -10.51 1.69
C VAL A 46 -10.12 -9.26 2.49
N PHE A 47 -9.09 -8.53 2.90
CA PHE A 47 -9.20 -7.19 3.47
C PHE A 47 -9.06 -6.11 2.38
N ARG A 48 -9.48 -4.89 2.71
CA ARG A 48 -9.34 -3.70 1.89
C ARG A 48 -8.61 -2.61 2.67
N LEU A 49 -7.76 -1.87 1.98
CA LEU A 49 -7.06 -0.71 2.56
C LEU A 49 -7.82 0.57 2.19
N SER A 50 -8.08 1.42 3.19
CA SER A 50 -8.66 2.74 2.93
C SER A 50 -7.70 3.61 2.13
N THR A 51 -8.24 4.39 1.21
CA THR A 51 -7.50 5.41 0.46
C THR A 51 -7.36 6.73 1.24
N GLY A 52 -7.96 6.84 2.42
CA GLY A 52 -8.09 8.09 3.18
C GLY A 52 -9.20 9.01 2.67
N SER A 53 -9.98 8.59 1.65
CA SER A 53 -11.13 9.32 1.14
C SER A 53 -12.36 8.40 1.10
N GLN A 54 -13.42 8.81 1.80
CA GLN A 54 -14.66 8.05 1.88
C GLN A 54 -15.34 7.91 0.51
N GLU A 55 -15.35 8.95 -0.33
CA GLU A 55 -15.91 8.86 -1.69
C GLU A 55 -15.13 7.89 -2.58
N LEU A 56 -13.80 7.92 -2.51
CA LEU A 56 -12.97 7.03 -3.32
C LEU A 56 -13.09 5.58 -2.84
N ASP A 57 -13.11 5.34 -1.54
CA ASP A 57 -13.34 4.02 -0.98
C ASP A 57 -14.70 3.47 -1.39
N LYS A 58 -15.76 4.29 -1.34
CA LYS A 58 -17.10 3.91 -1.83
C LYS A 58 -17.09 3.57 -3.31
N LEU A 59 -16.38 4.34 -4.14
CA LEU A 59 -16.23 4.06 -5.57
C LEU A 59 -15.53 2.72 -5.83
N LEU A 60 -14.53 2.39 -5.01
CA LEU A 60 -13.75 1.15 -5.08
C LEU A 60 -14.43 -0.04 -4.38
N GLY A 61 -15.57 0.19 -3.72
CA GLY A 61 -16.29 -0.84 -2.97
C GLY A 61 -15.60 -1.21 -1.65
N GLY A 62 -15.13 -0.21 -0.91
CA GLY A 62 -14.49 -0.31 0.41
C GLY A 62 -12.98 -0.05 0.41
N GLY A 63 -12.40 0.45 -0.68
CA GLY A 63 -10.96 0.74 -0.79
C GLY A 63 -10.17 -0.27 -1.65
N ILE A 64 -8.85 -0.30 -1.48
CA ILE A 64 -7.92 -1.11 -2.30
C ILE A 64 -7.94 -2.58 -1.85
N GLU A 65 -8.35 -3.49 -2.74
CA GLU A 65 -8.55 -4.92 -2.43
C GLU A 65 -7.22 -5.70 -2.34
N SER A 66 -7.05 -6.48 -1.27
CA SER A 66 -5.95 -7.45 -1.14
C SER A 66 -6.13 -8.66 -2.08
N MET A 67 -5.05 -9.39 -2.34
CA MET A 67 -5.03 -10.51 -3.30
C MET A 67 -5.40 -10.12 -4.74
N ALA A 68 -5.41 -8.83 -5.05
CA ALA A 68 -5.61 -8.26 -6.38
C ALA A 68 -4.50 -7.24 -6.71
N ILE A 69 -4.35 -6.91 -7.99
CA ILE A 69 -3.50 -5.81 -8.45
C ILE A 69 -4.42 -4.64 -8.81
N THR A 70 -4.18 -3.48 -8.22
CA THR A 70 -4.88 -2.23 -8.56
C THR A 70 -3.92 -1.31 -9.29
N GLU A 71 -4.32 -0.82 -10.46
CA GLU A 71 -3.53 0.10 -11.29
C GLU A 71 -4.14 1.51 -11.23
N VAL A 72 -3.29 2.51 -11.01
CA VAL A 72 -3.68 3.93 -10.99
C VAL A 72 -2.88 4.67 -12.07
N PHE A 73 -3.56 5.26 -13.04
CA PHE A 73 -2.94 5.95 -14.18
C PHE A 73 -3.52 7.37 -14.36
N GLY A 74 -2.75 8.25 -15.01
CA GLY A 74 -3.13 9.66 -15.25
C GLY A 74 -1.91 10.56 -15.44
N GLU A 75 -2.13 11.81 -15.86
CA GLU A 75 -1.08 12.81 -16.14
C GLU A 75 -0.24 13.19 -14.90
N PHE A 76 0.88 13.89 -15.09
CA PHE A 76 1.65 14.43 -13.98
C PHE A 76 0.77 15.32 -13.08
N ARG A 77 1.04 15.34 -11.77
CA ARG A 77 0.30 16.14 -10.77
C ARG A 77 -1.17 15.73 -10.54
N THR A 78 -1.60 14.54 -10.96
CA THR A 78 -2.97 14.01 -10.68
C THR A 78 -3.12 13.23 -9.37
N GLY A 79 -2.15 13.32 -8.45
CA GLY A 79 -2.26 12.69 -7.11
C GLY A 79 -1.89 11.21 -7.02
N LYS A 80 -1.40 10.57 -8.09
CA LYS A 80 -0.97 9.14 -8.07
C LYS A 80 0.08 8.85 -6.98
N THR A 81 1.13 9.67 -6.93
CA THR A 81 2.18 9.54 -5.91
C THR A 81 1.61 9.82 -4.52
N GLN A 82 0.80 10.87 -4.36
CA GLN A 82 0.18 11.17 -3.06
C GLN A 82 -0.62 9.96 -2.53
N LEU A 83 -1.44 9.34 -3.38
CA LEU A 83 -2.20 8.14 -3.05
C LEU A 83 -1.29 6.98 -2.63
N SER A 84 -0.19 6.74 -3.34
CA SER A 84 0.73 5.65 -2.99
C SER A 84 1.39 5.86 -1.63
N HIS A 85 1.68 7.11 -1.25
CA HIS A 85 2.17 7.44 0.09
C HIS A 85 1.10 7.29 1.18
N THR A 86 -0.14 7.74 0.93
CA THR A 86 -1.24 7.51 1.87
C THR A 86 -1.43 6.02 2.14
N LEU A 87 -1.36 5.19 1.09
CA LEU A 87 -1.45 3.73 1.23
C LEU A 87 -0.29 3.14 2.04
N CYS A 88 0.90 3.75 2.04
CA CYS A 88 2.00 3.32 2.91
C CYS A 88 1.68 3.45 4.40
N VAL A 89 0.89 4.46 4.77
CA VAL A 89 0.48 4.72 6.16
C VAL A 89 -0.77 3.92 6.50
N SER A 90 -1.81 3.98 5.65
CA SER A 90 -3.08 3.24 5.83
C SER A 90 -2.87 1.73 5.98
N ALA A 91 -1.91 1.15 5.25
CA ALA A 91 -1.55 -0.27 5.40
C ALA A 91 -0.90 -0.61 6.75
N GLN A 92 -0.50 0.36 7.57
CA GLN A 92 0.04 0.10 8.92
C GLN A 92 -1.04 0.16 10.00
N MET A 93 -2.21 0.73 9.67
CA MET A 93 -3.31 0.92 10.60
C MET A 93 -4.22 -0.31 10.66
N PRO A 94 -4.84 -0.58 11.82
CA PRO A 94 -5.93 -1.53 11.88
C PRO A 94 -7.10 -1.07 11.00
N GLY A 95 -7.77 -2.00 10.33
CA GLY A 95 -8.86 -1.71 9.41
C GLY A 95 -9.98 -2.74 9.48
N GLU A 96 -10.87 -2.71 8.50
CA GLU A 96 -11.98 -3.66 8.40
C GLU A 96 -11.50 -5.12 8.19
N ASN A 97 -12.38 -6.09 8.46
CA ASN A 97 -12.12 -7.52 8.31
C ASN A 97 -10.91 -8.06 9.09
N ASP A 98 -10.73 -7.59 10.33
CA ASP A 98 -9.67 -8.06 11.24
C ASP A 98 -8.25 -7.79 10.69
N TYR A 99 -8.12 -6.77 9.84
CA TYR A 99 -6.81 -6.31 9.40
C TYR A 99 -6.13 -5.55 10.53
N MET A 100 -4.97 -6.02 10.98
CA MET A 100 -4.22 -5.42 12.11
C MET A 100 -3.11 -4.46 11.67
N GLY A 101 -3.00 -4.17 10.37
CA GLY A 101 -1.85 -3.46 9.81
C GLY A 101 -0.70 -4.39 9.41
N GLY A 102 0.17 -3.89 8.54
CA GLY A 102 1.28 -4.62 7.96
C GLY A 102 2.41 -3.69 7.51
N LYS A 103 3.53 -4.29 7.08
CA LYS A 103 4.68 -3.55 6.55
C LYS A 103 4.52 -3.32 5.06
N VAL A 104 4.98 -2.16 4.60
CA VAL A 104 4.90 -1.76 3.19
C VAL A 104 6.28 -1.79 2.56
N ILE A 105 6.33 -2.28 1.32
CA ILE A 105 7.50 -2.17 0.45
C ILE A 105 7.13 -1.15 -0.64
N PHE A 106 7.85 -0.03 -0.66
CA PHE A 106 7.70 0.98 -1.70
C PHE A 106 8.86 0.87 -2.69
N LEU A 107 8.54 0.75 -3.97
CA LEU A 107 9.52 0.72 -5.05
C LEU A 107 9.38 2.00 -5.85
N ASP A 108 10.41 2.84 -5.79
CA ASP A 108 10.46 4.12 -6.48
C ASP A 108 11.44 4.05 -7.64
N THR A 109 10.98 4.44 -8.83
CA THR A 109 11.76 4.43 -10.07
C THR A 109 12.11 5.83 -10.55
N GLU A 110 11.54 6.88 -9.96
CA GLU A 110 11.64 8.27 -10.44
C GLU A 110 12.18 9.22 -9.36
N HIS A 111 12.72 8.68 -8.26
CA HIS A 111 13.17 9.45 -7.11
C HIS A 111 12.07 10.36 -6.53
N THR A 112 10.82 9.90 -6.57
CA THR A 112 9.69 10.62 -5.98
C THR A 112 9.60 10.42 -4.45
N LEU A 113 10.45 9.58 -3.86
CA LEU A 113 10.54 9.39 -2.41
C LEU A 113 10.81 10.71 -1.68
N TRP A 114 9.80 11.18 -0.97
CA TRP A 114 9.90 12.39 -0.15
C TRP A 114 10.69 12.17 1.14
N SER A 115 11.22 13.28 1.66
CA SER A 115 11.85 13.36 2.97
C SER A 115 10.89 12.94 4.09
N LYS A 116 11.43 12.36 5.17
CA LYS A 116 10.69 11.92 6.39
C LYS A 116 9.59 12.87 6.88
N PRO A 117 9.72 14.23 6.81
CA PRO A 117 8.68 15.15 7.28
C PRO A 117 7.30 14.97 6.64
N ARG A 118 7.20 14.64 5.34
CA ARG A 118 5.89 14.50 4.67
C ARG A 118 5.17 13.20 5.02
N LEU A 119 5.92 12.11 5.23
CA LEU A 119 5.35 10.86 5.71
C LEU A 119 4.84 11.00 7.14
N ASN A 120 5.58 11.73 7.99
CA ASN A 120 5.13 12.05 9.34
C ASN A 120 3.81 12.83 9.28
N ARG A 121 3.70 13.89 8.46
CA ARG A 121 2.43 14.64 8.30
C ARG A 121 1.25 13.74 7.93
N GLN A 122 1.45 12.76 7.04
CA GLN A 122 0.38 11.80 6.72
C GLN A 122 0.05 10.89 7.89
N ALA A 123 1.03 10.47 8.70
CA ALA A 123 0.79 9.67 9.90
C ALA A 123 -0.03 10.45 10.95
N TRP A 124 0.30 11.73 11.20
CA TRP A 124 -0.46 12.58 12.12
C TRP A 124 -1.95 12.66 11.76
N LEU A 125 -2.28 12.76 10.47
CA LEU A 125 -3.68 12.77 10.01
C LEU A 125 -4.48 11.49 10.34
N PHE A 126 -3.81 10.38 10.70
CA PHE A 126 -4.47 9.15 11.13
C PHE A 126 -4.39 8.92 12.66
N ASP A 127 -3.62 9.73 13.40
CA ASP A 127 -3.53 9.68 14.86
C ASP A 127 -4.58 10.61 15.53
N ASP A 128 -5.06 11.65 14.84
CA ASP A 128 -6.02 12.64 15.38
C ASP A 128 -7.47 12.14 15.53
N ASP A 129 -7.81 10.92 15.09
CA ASP A 129 -9.20 10.39 15.13
C ASP A 129 -9.57 9.72 16.48
N ASP A 130 -8.67 9.65 17.47
CA ASP A 130 -8.91 8.97 18.77
C ASP A 130 -9.30 9.91 19.93
N ASP A 131 -9.31 11.25 19.78
CA ASP A 131 -9.48 12.19 20.91
C ASP A 131 -10.52 13.32 20.75
N ASP A 132 -11.42 13.30 19.75
CA ASP A 132 -12.46 14.34 19.59
C ASP A 132 -13.91 13.82 19.79
N ASP A 133 -14.19 13.29 20.98
CA ASP A 133 -15.53 13.39 21.60
C ASP A 133 -15.40 14.07 22.97
N ASP A 134 -14.90 15.30 22.99
CA ASP A 134 -15.21 16.23 24.08
C ASP A 134 -15.38 17.64 23.53
N GLY A 135 -16.62 18.12 23.55
CA GLY A 135 -16.98 19.43 23.05
C GLY A 135 -16.22 20.58 23.72
N GLY A 136 -15.66 21.46 22.92
CA GLY A 136 -15.13 22.74 23.38
C GLY A 136 -14.69 23.60 22.21
N GLY A 137 -15.47 24.62 21.86
CA GLY A 137 -15.05 25.63 20.89
C GLY A 137 -13.86 26.44 21.37
N GLY A 138 -12.97 26.76 20.44
CA GLY A 138 -11.87 27.71 20.59
C GLY A 138 -11.38 28.09 19.20
N ASP A 139 -11.82 29.25 18.72
CA ASP A 139 -11.18 29.95 17.61
C ASP A 139 -9.79 30.37 18.08
N ASP A 140 -8.73 29.93 17.41
CA ASP A 140 -7.41 30.57 17.48
C ASP A 140 -6.85 30.66 16.06
N ASP A 141 -7.04 31.86 15.50
CA ASP A 141 -6.20 32.42 14.44
C ASP A 141 -4.76 32.49 14.95
N ASP A 142 -3.81 31.86 14.26
CA ASP A 142 -2.41 32.26 14.33
C ASP A 142 -1.83 32.27 12.92
N ASP A 143 -1.71 33.49 12.43
CA ASP A 143 -0.80 33.93 11.37
C ASP A 143 0.62 33.47 11.73
N ASP A 144 1.33 32.87 10.77
CA ASP A 144 2.78 32.99 10.68
C ASP A 144 3.14 33.03 9.20
N ASP A 145 3.26 34.27 8.73
CA ASP A 145 4.13 34.70 7.65
C ASP A 145 5.55 34.15 7.91
N ASP A 146 6.14 33.50 6.92
CA ASP A 146 7.59 33.58 6.73
C ASP A 146 7.84 33.69 5.23
N ASP A 147 8.10 34.94 4.85
CA ASP A 147 8.79 35.37 3.66
C ASP A 147 10.13 34.64 3.51
N ASP A 148 10.40 34.13 2.31
CA ASP A 148 11.75 34.03 1.77
C ASP A 148 11.63 34.31 0.26
N ASP A 149 11.50 35.60 -0.05
CA ASP A 149 12.06 36.21 -1.26
C ASP A 149 13.61 36.14 -1.19
N ASP A 150 14.25 36.19 -2.36
CA ASP A 150 15.70 36.30 -2.67
C ASP A 150 16.18 35.05 -3.45
N ASP A 151 16.65 35.09 -4.69
CA ASP A 151 17.02 36.17 -5.59
C ASP A 151 17.00 35.64 -7.04
N ASP A 152 16.50 36.48 -7.94
CA ASP A 152 16.86 36.47 -9.35
C ASP A 152 18.37 36.74 -9.49
N ASP A 153 19.10 35.86 -10.18
CA ASP A 153 20.37 36.23 -10.82
C ASP A 153 20.43 35.65 -12.23
N ASP A 154 19.87 36.43 -13.15
CA ASP A 154 20.28 36.49 -14.55
C ASP A 154 21.76 36.91 -14.62
N VAL A 155 22.67 36.01 -15.04
CA VAL A 155 23.92 36.43 -15.70
C VAL A 155 24.26 35.46 -16.85
N ASP A 156 23.83 35.88 -18.04
CA ASP A 156 24.60 36.19 -19.26
C ASP A 156 25.80 35.31 -19.71
N ASP A 157 25.93 35.32 -21.03
CA ASP A 157 26.79 34.57 -21.94
C ASP A 157 28.29 34.49 -21.60
N GLY A 158 28.87 33.34 -21.95
CA GLY A 158 30.31 33.09 -22.09
C GLY A 158 30.61 31.74 -22.76
#